data_AF-A0A8C5KTZ4-F1
#
_entry.id   AF-A0A8C5KTZ4-F1
#
_cell.length_a   1.000
_cell.length_b   1.000
_cell.length_c   1.000
_cell.angle_alpha   90.00
_cell.angle_beta   90.00
_cell.angle_gamma   90.00
#
_symmetry.space_group_name_H-M   'P 1'
#
loop_
_entity.id
_entity.type
_entity.pdbx_description
1 polymer ?
#
loop_
_entity_poly.entity_id
_entity_poly.type
_entity_poly.pdbx_seq_one_letter_code
_entity_poly.pdbx_strand_id
1 'polypeptide(L)'
;HPPPHVGVPSCSSTAFLWTLTIIASTQALTPTHYLTKHDMERLKTSLDRPFTNLESAYYSIVGLSNVGAQVPDAKKACTFIKSNLDPSSVDSLFYAAQSSQVLSGCEISVSNETKDLLLAAVSEDSSVAQIYHAVAALSGFGLPLASQEVLGALTARLGKEESVLATVQALQTASYLSQQADLRNIVEEIEDLVARLDELGGVYLQFEEGLEITALFVAATYKLMDHVGTEPSIKEDQVIQLVNTIFSKKNFESLSEAFSVASAAAALSQNRYHVPVVVVPEGSPSNTHEQAFLRLQVSNVLSQPLTQATVKLEHAKSVASRATVLQRTPFTPVGDVFELNFMNVKFSSGYYDFFVKVEGDDRYIANTVELKVKISTEVGITNVDLSTVDKDQSIAPKTTRVTYPAKAKGTFIADSHQNFALFFQLVDVNTGAELTPHQTFVRLHNQKTGQEVVFVAEPDSKNVYRFELDTSERKIEFDSASGTYTLYLIIGDATLKNPILWNVADVVIKFPEEEAPSTVLSQNLFTPKQEIQHLFREPEKRPPTVVSNTFTALILSPLLLLFALWIRIGANVSNFTFAPSTIIFHLGHAAMLGLMYVYWTQLNMFQTLKYLAVLGSVTFLAGNRMLAQQAVKR
;
A
#
# COMPACT_ATOMS: atom_id res chain seq x y z
N HIS A 1 -7.61 -2.68 54.98
CA HIS A 1 -7.23 -1.27 54.74
C HIS A 1 -6.82 -1.09 53.28
N PRO A 2 -7.73 -0.67 52.40
CA PRO A 2 -7.38 0.07 51.20
C PRO A 2 -7.46 1.60 51.47
N PRO A 3 -6.66 2.43 50.77
CA PRO A 3 -6.62 3.88 50.94
C PRO A 3 -7.71 4.60 50.10
N PRO A 4 -7.98 5.89 50.37
CA PRO A 4 -9.22 6.57 50.01
C PRO A 4 -9.18 7.32 48.66
N HIS A 5 -10.39 7.56 48.13
CA HIS A 5 -10.68 8.53 47.08
C HIS A 5 -10.16 9.94 47.45
N VAL A 6 -9.46 10.59 46.52
CA VAL A 6 -9.18 12.03 46.54
C VAL A 6 -9.61 12.63 45.21
N GLY A 7 -10.41 13.69 45.30
CA GLY A 7 -11.18 14.29 44.21
C GLY A 7 -10.39 15.04 43.15
N VAL A 8 -11.05 15.19 42.01
CA VAL A 8 -10.66 16.04 40.88
C VAL A 8 -11.23 17.44 41.12
N PRO A 9 -10.43 18.52 41.09
CA PRO A 9 -10.96 19.87 40.99
C PRO A 9 -11.24 20.23 39.53
N SER A 10 -12.38 20.86 39.33
CA SER A 10 -12.80 21.53 38.10
C SER A 10 -11.84 22.67 37.75
N CYS A 11 -11.37 22.69 36.50
CA CYS A 11 -10.77 23.88 35.90
C CYS A 11 -11.37 24.10 34.51
N SER A 12 -12.19 25.13 34.40
CA SER A 12 -12.63 25.75 33.16
C SER A 12 -11.47 26.52 32.53
N SER A 13 -11.18 26.34 31.24
CA SER A 13 -11.12 27.44 30.27
C SER A 13 -10.78 26.97 28.85
N THR A 14 -11.30 27.72 27.88
CA THR A 14 -10.92 27.83 26.46
C THR A 14 -11.07 26.60 25.56
N ALA A 15 -12.29 26.43 25.04
CA ALA A 15 -12.49 25.76 23.75
C ALA A 15 -11.94 26.66 22.64
N PHE A 16 -10.77 26.29 22.08
CA PHE A 16 -10.30 26.82 20.81
C PHE A 16 -11.24 26.28 19.71
N LEU A 17 -12.16 27.13 19.25
CA LEU A 17 -12.91 26.91 18.03
C LEU A 17 -11.92 26.92 16.86
N TRP A 18 -11.46 25.73 16.47
CA TRP A 18 -10.87 25.50 15.16
C TRP A 18 -11.95 25.75 14.12
N THR A 19 -11.96 26.97 13.58
CA THR A 19 -12.62 27.26 12.31
C THR A 19 -11.86 26.51 11.24
N LEU A 20 -12.29 25.26 10.99
CA LEU A 20 -11.90 24.49 9.82
C LEU A 20 -12.47 25.24 8.61
N THR A 21 -11.69 26.19 8.09
CA THR A 21 -11.91 26.76 6.77
C THR A 21 -11.63 25.62 5.81
N ILE A 22 -12.70 24.92 5.41
CA ILE A 22 -12.68 24.06 4.24
C ILE A 22 -12.41 25.02 3.07
N ILE A 23 -11.12 25.18 2.73
CA ILE A 23 -10.73 25.70 1.44
C ILE A 23 -11.28 24.65 0.48
N ALA A 24 -12.38 24.97 -0.19
CA ALA A 24 -12.83 24.24 -1.37
C ALA A 24 -11.65 24.28 -2.35
N SER A 25 -10.84 23.22 -2.34
CA SER A 25 -9.81 23.03 -3.33
C SER A 25 -10.53 22.70 -4.62
N THR A 26 -10.77 23.73 -5.44
CA THR A 26 -11.21 23.58 -6.83
C THR A 26 -10.08 22.95 -7.64
N GLN A 27 -9.79 21.68 -7.36
CA GLN A 27 -8.86 20.87 -8.13
C GLN A 27 -9.61 20.25 -9.32
N ALA A 28 -9.86 21.05 -10.35
CA ALA A 28 -10.16 20.53 -11.68
C ALA A 28 -9.93 21.60 -12.75
N LEU A 29 -8.75 22.22 -12.80
CA LEU A 29 -8.37 23.01 -13.97
C LEU A 29 -8.08 22.12 -15.20
N THR A 30 -7.74 20.84 -14.95
CA THR A 30 -7.42 19.85 -16.00
C THR A 30 -7.91 18.45 -15.68
N PRO A 31 -8.15 17.60 -16.70
CA PRO A 31 -8.42 16.18 -16.49
C PRO A 31 -7.21 15.49 -15.88
N THR A 32 -7.44 14.77 -14.79
CA THR A 32 -6.43 13.94 -14.11
C THR A 32 -6.29 12.57 -14.77
N HIS A 33 -7.35 12.09 -15.44
CA HIS A 33 -7.34 10.86 -16.23
C HIS A 33 -7.70 11.12 -17.68
N TYR A 34 -6.95 10.52 -18.59
CA TYR A 34 -7.14 10.63 -20.04
C TYR A 34 -6.52 9.41 -20.74
N LEU A 35 -7.02 9.02 -21.92
CA LEU A 35 -6.46 7.89 -22.67
C LEU A 35 -5.18 8.33 -23.38
N THR A 36 -4.05 7.70 -23.06
CA THR A 36 -2.81 7.87 -23.82
C THR A 36 -2.90 7.18 -25.18
N LYS A 37 -1.96 7.45 -26.10
CA LYS A 37 -1.84 6.71 -27.36
C LYS A 37 -1.79 5.19 -27.14
N HIS A 38 -1.11 4.75 -26.08
CA HIS A 38 -1.02 3.34 -25.74
C HIS A 38 -2.34 2.78 -25.15
N ASP A 39 -3.01 3.54 -24.29
CA ASP A 39 -4.35 3.15 -23.79
C ASP A 39 -5.37 3.09 -24.93
N MET A 40 -5.26 3.95 -25.93
CA MET A 40 -6.09 3.90 -27.12
C MET A 40 -5.90 2.61 -27.92
N GLU A 41 -4.66 2.16 -28.09
CA GLU A 41 -4.39 0.86 -28.74
C GLU A 41 -4.93 -0.31 -27.92
N ARG A 42 -4.86 -0.24 -26.58
CA ARG A 42 -5.50 -1.24 -25.72
C ARG A 42 -7.02 -1.22 -25.86
N LEU A 43 -7.65 -0.05 -25.90
CA LEU A 43 -9.10 0.08 -26.11
C LEU A 43 -9.51 -0.54 -27.45
N LYS A 44 -8.80 -0.23 -28.54
CA LYS A 44 -9.01 -0.86 -29.86
C LYS A 44 -8.87 -2.38 -29.79
N THR A 45 -7.85 -2.89 -29.11
CA THR A 45 -7.63 -4.33 -28.93
C THR A 45 -8.76 -4.97 -28.10
N SER A 46 -9.26 -4.30 -27.07
CA SER A 46 -10.40 -4.77 -26.27
C SER A 46 -11.69 -4.84 -27.07
N LEU A 47 -11.86 -3.96 -28.07
CA LEU A 47 -13.00 -3.94 -28.98
C LEU A 47 -12.86 -4.96 -30.12
N ASP A 48 -11.65 -5.23 -30.59
CA ASP A 48 -11.36 -6.23 -31.64
C ASP A 48 -11.37 -7.67 -31.10
N ARG A 49 -12.55 -8.12 -30.64
CA ARG A 49 -12.80 -9.50 -30.21
C ARG A 49 -13.60 -10.28 -31.25
N PRO A 50 -13.45 -11.62 -31.33
CA PRO A 50 -14.27 -12.45 -32.20
C PRO A 50 -15.76 -12.33 -31.90
N PHE A 51 -16.59 -12.28 -32.94
CA PHE A 51 -18.04 -12.20 -32.80
C PHE A 51 -18.62 -13.52 -32.30
N THR A 52 -19.30 -13.51 -31.16
CA THR A 52 -20.01 -14.67 -30.60
C THR A 52 -21.50 -14.62 -30.89
N ASN A 53 -22.05 -13.42 -31.03
CA ASN A 53 -23.45 -13.11 -31.32
C ASN A 53 -23.55 -11.71 -31.95
N LEU A 54 -24.76 -11.25 -32.32
CA LEU A 54 -24.93 -9.93 -32.93
C LEU A 54 -24.61 -8.77 -31.97
N GLU A 55 -24.88 -8.92 -30.67
CA GLU A 55 -24.57 -7.91 -29.66
C GLU A 55 -23.06 -7.65 -29.56
N SER A 56 -22.25 -8.71 -29.45
CA SER A 56 -20.79 -8.60 -29.44
C SER A 56 -20.24 -8.05 -30.76
N ALA A 57 -20.86 -8.39 -31.90
CA ALA A 57 -20.53 -7.79 -33.19
C ALA A 57 -20.82 -6.28 -33.19
N TYR A 58 -21.96 -5.85 -32.65
CA TYR A 58 -22.32 -4.44 -32.52
C TYR A 58 -21.33 -3.65 -31.67
N TYR A 59 -21.04 -4.11 -30.45
CA TYR A 59 -20.09 -3.43 -29.57
C TYR A 59 -18.69 -3.32 -30.21
N SER A 60 -18.24 -4.37 -30.90
CA SER A 60 -16.96 -4.37 -31.60
C SER A 60 -16.93 -3.42 -32.80
N ILE A 61 -17.88 -3.56 -33.73
CA ILE A 61 -17.92 -2.83 -35.00
C ILE A 61 -18.15 -1.34 -34.76
N VAL A 62 -19.18 -0.99 -34.00
CA VAL A 62 -19.54 0.41 -33.74
C VAL A 62 -18.52 1.03 -32.79
N GLY A 63 -18.04 0.29 -31.79
CA GLY A 63 -16.99 0.76 -30.88
C GLY A 63 -15.68 1.08 -31.60
N LEU A 64 -15.22 0.22 -32.52
CA LEU A 64 -14.01 0.49 -33.34
C LEU A 64 -14.19 1.75 -34.19
N SER A 65 -15.37 1.94 -34.79
CA SER A 65 -15.66 3.15 -35.55
C SER A 65 -15.68 4.41 -34.70
N ASN A 66 -16.22 4.34 -33.48
CA ASN A 66 -16.25 5.47 -32.54
C ASN A 66 -14.84 5.98 -32.18
N VAL A 67 -13.85 5.07 -32.14
CA VAL A 67 -12.43 5.46 -31.91
C VAL A 67 -11.65 5.71 -33.20
N GLY A 68 -12.33 5.81 -34.35
CA GLY A 68 -11.72 6.07 -35.66
C GLY A 68 -10.88 4.92 -36.22
N ALA A 69 -11.07 3.70 -35.72
CA ALA A 69 -10.41 2.49 -36.22
C ALA A 69 -11.26 1.81 -37.30
N GLN A 70 -10.60 1.20 -38.30
CA GLN A 70 -11.30 0.39 -39.30
C GLN A 70 -11.53 -1.03 -38.78
N VAL A 71 -12.68 -1.60 -39.14
CA VAL A 71 -12.99 -3.02 -38.87
C VAL A 71 -12.09 -3.90 -39.77
N PRO A 72 -11.25 -4.81 -39.20
CA PRO A 72 -10.22 -5.53 -39.96
C PRO A 72 -10.72 -6.33 -41.18
N ASP A 73 -11.91 -6.94 -41.10
CA ASP A 73 -12.55 -7.65 -42.21
C ASP A 73 -14.04 -7.29 -42.31
N ALA A 74 -14.32 -6.12 -42.89
CA ALA A 74 -15.67 -5.59 -43.07
C ALA A 74 -16.60 -6.55 -43.84
N LYS A 75 -16.08 -7.32 -44.80
CA LYS A 75 -16.87 -8.28 -45.60
C LYS A 75 -17.29 -9.49 -44.77
N LYS A 76 -16.37 -10.04 -43.98
CA LYS A 76 -16.67 -11.14 -43.06
C LYS A 76 -17.60 -10.69 -41.94
N ALA A 77 -17.42 -9.47 -41.41
CA ALA A 77 -18.34 -8.88 -40.46
C ALA A 77 -19.76 -8.74 -41.03
N CYS A 78 -19.89 -8.22 -42.26
CA CYS A 78 -21.19 -8.12 -42.91
C CYS A 78 -21.85 -9.49 -43.15
N THR A 79 -21.06 -10.49 -43.59
CA THR A 79 -21.54 -11.87 -43.75
C THR A 79 -22.02 -12.42 -42.42
N PHE A 80 -21.27 -12.22 -41.33
CA PHE A 80 -21.65 -12.67 -40.00
C PHE A 80 -22.98 -12.05 -39.54
N ILE A 81 -23.15 -10.73 -39.72
CA ILE A 81 -24.40 -10.04 -39.38
C ILE A 81 -25.57 -10.67 -40.15
N LYS A 82 -25.44 -10.85 -41.47
CA LYS A 82 -26.50 -11.43 -42.31
C LYS A 82 -26.84 -12.88 -41.93
N SER A 83 -25.85 -13.69 -41.57
CA SER A 83 -26.05 -15.10 -41.22
C SER A 83 -26.66 -15.32 -39.84
N ASN A 84 -26.54 -14.35 -38.92
CA ASN A 84 -27.06 -14.45 -37.55
C ASN A 84 -28.29 -13.56 -37.29
N LEU A 85 -28.75 -12.85 -38.32
CA LEU A 85 -29.94 -11.99 -38.25
C LEU A 85 -31.21 -12.83 -38.02
N ASP A 86 -31.92 -12.50 -36.94
CA ASP A 86 -33.26 -13.00 -36.65
C ASP A 86 -34.27 -11.87 -36.96
N PRO A 87 -35.03 -11.97 -38.07
CA PRO A 87 -35.97 -10.93 -38.47
C PRO A 87 -37.20 -10.80 -37.55
N SER A 88 -37.35 -11.70 -36.58
CA SER A 88 -38.44 -11.70 -35.59
C SER A 88 -38.05 -11.10 -34.23
N SER A 89 -36.79 -10.72 -34.04
CA SER A 89 -36.28 -10.15 -32.79
C SER A 89 -35.87 -8.68 -32.96
N VAL A 90 -36.47 -7.79 -32.16
CA VAL A 90 -36.17 -6.35 -32.17
C VAL A 90 -34.69 -6.09 -31.84
N ASP A 91 -34.13 -6.82 -30.86
CA ASP A 91 -32.72 -6.67 -30.47
C ASP A 91 -31.78 -7.12 -31.61
N SER A 92 -32.10 -8.25 -32.26
CA SER A 92 -31.34 -8.76 -33.40
C SER A 92 -31.30 -7.75 -34.54
N LEU A 93 -32.45 -7.12 -34.83
CA LEU A 93 -32.59 -6.08 -35.84
C LEU A 93 -31.83 -4.82 -35.47
N PHE A 94 -31.89 -4.38 -34.22
CA PHE A 94 -31.12 -3.24 -33.70
C PHE A 94 -29.62 -3.42 -33.90
N TYR A 95 -29.06 -4.52 -33.39
CA TYR A 95 -27.63 -4.79 -33.49
C TYR A 95 -27.18 -4.90 -34.95
N ALA A 96 -27.97 -5.56 -35.80
CA ALA A 96 -27.67 -5.69 -37.21
C ALA A 96 -27.73 -4.35 -37.96
N ALA A 97 -28.77 -3.56 -37.74
CA ALA A 97 -28.97 -2.27 -38.40
C ALA A 97 -27.82 -1.31 -38.07
N GLN A 98 -27.55 -1.11 -36.78
CA GLN A 98 -26.52 -0.17 -36.32
C GLN A 98 -25.11 -0.60 -36.75
N SER A 99 -24.81 -1.90 -36.69
CA SER A 99 -23.52 -2.43 -37.18
C SER A 99 -23.36 -2.25 -38.69
N SER A 100 -24.44 -2.46 -39.46
CA SER A 100 -24.40 -2.38 -40.92
C SER A 100 -24.15 -0.97 -41.44
N GLN A 101 -24.65 0.07 -40.74
CA GLN A 101 -24.43 1.47 -41.12
C GLN A 101 -22.96 1.89 -41.12
N VAL A 102 -22.17 1.28 -40.24
CA VAL A 102 -20.73 1.55 -40.10
C VAL A 102 -19.90 0.81 -41.15
N LEU A 103 -20.40 -0.31 -41.67
CA LEU A 103 -19.69 -1.15 -42.64
C LEU A 103 -19.97 -0.71 -44.08
N SER A 104 -18.94 -0.21 -44.76
CA SER A 104 -19.02 0.18 -46.16
C SER A 104 -19.50 -0.98 -47.05
N GLY A 105 -20.67 -0.83 -47.68
CA GLY A 105 -21.26 -1.82 -48.60
C GLY A 105 -22.02 -2.96 -47.93
N CYS A 106 -22.36 -2.86 -46.65
CA CYS A 106 -23.19 -3.85 -45.96
C CYS A 106 -24.67 -3.47 -45.93
N GLU A 107 -25.41 -3.81 -46.99
CA GLU A 107 -26.86 -3.60 -47.01
C GLU A 107 -27.64 -4.83 -46.54
N ILE A 108 -28.62 -4.63 -45.67
CA ILE A 108 -29.53 -5.66 -45.15
C ILE A 108 -30.92 -5.39 -45.73
N SER A 109 -31.48 -6.37 -46.44
CA SER A 109 -32.84 -6.30 -46.98
C SER A 109 -33.86 -6.57 -45.87
N VAL A 110 -34.78 -5.65 -45.66
CA VAL A 110 -35.84 -5.74 -44.63
C VAL A 110 -37.18 -6.08 -45.29
N SER A 111 -37.90 -7.07 -44.75
CA SER A 111 -39.25 -7.42 -45.24
C SER A 111 -40.32 -6.51 -44.62
N ASN A 112 -41.53 -6.52 -45.19
CA ASN A 112 -42.65 -5.74 -44.63
C ASN A 112 -43.04 -6.24 -43.23
N GLU A 113 -42.99 -7.55 -43.00
CA GLU A 113 -43.31 -8.15 -41.69
C GLU A 113 -42.32 -7.68 -40.62
N THR A 114 -41.03 -7.59 -40.95
CA THR A 114 -40.00 -7.05 -40.05
C THR A 114 -40.22 -5.56 -39.78
N LYS A 115 -40.60 -4.78 -40.80
CA LYS A 115 -40.96 -3.37 -40.62
C LYS A 115 -42.16 -3.22 -39.68
N ASP A 116 -43.21 -4.01 -39.88
CA ASP A 116 -44.42 -3.96 -39.06
C ASP A 116 -44.14 -4.39 -37.61
N LEU A 117 -43.25 -5.37 -37.39
CA LEU A 117 -42.77 -5.74 -36.07
C LEU A 117 -42.09 -4.56 -35.35
N LEU A 118 -41.17 -3.86 -36.03
CA LEU A 118 -40.45 -2.71 -35.46
C LEU A 118 -41.41 -1.55 -35.14
N LEU A 119 -42.38 -1.27 -36.02
CA LEU A 119 -43.39 -0.24 -35.76
C LEU A 119 -44.30 -0.63 -34.58
N ALA A 120 -44.69 -1.90 -34.46
CA ALA A 120 -45.49 -2.39 -33.35
C ALA A 120 -44.75 -2.35 -31.99
N ALA A 121 -43.42 -2.46 -32.01
CA ALA A 121 -42.59 -2.31 -30.82
C ALA A 121 -42.47 -0.85 -30.32
N VAL A 122 -42.88 0.14 -31.13
CA VAL A 122 -43.06 1.53 -30.69
C VAL A 122 -44.46 1.64 -30.06
N SER A 123 -44.58 1.17 -28.82
CA SER A 123 -45.85 1.13 -28.08
C SER A 123 -45.63 1.51 -26.62
N GLU A 124 -46.67 2.06 -25.98
CA GLU A 124 -46.69 2.33 -24.53
C GLU A 124 -46.58 1.05 -23.69
N ASP A 125 -46.85 -0.12 -24.27
CA ASP A 125 -46.73 -1.42 -23.61
C ASP A 125 -45.29 -1.99 -23.65
N SER A 126 -44.44 -1.51 -24.56
CA SER A 126 -43.04 -1.94 -24.69
C SER A 126 -42.15 -1.28 -23.63
N SER A 127 -41.01 -1.89 -23.28
CA SER A 127 -40.03 -1.24 -22.39
C SER A 127 -39.28 -0.12 -23.11
N VAL A 128 -38.65 0.80 -22.36
CA VAL A 128 -37.86 1.88 -22.98
C VAL A 128 -36.72 1.32 -23.84
N ALA A 129 -36.07 0.24 -23.39
CA ALA A 129 -35.05 -0.46 -24.17
C ALA A 129 -35.58 -1.02 -25.50
N GLN A 130 -36.78 -1.61 -25.52
CA GLN A 130 -37.39 -2.13 -26.75
C GLN A 130 -37.75 -1.00 -27.72
N ILE A 131 -38.30 0.11 -27.21
CA ILE A 131 -38.60 1.30 -28.02
C ILE A 131 -37.31 1.85 -28.64
N TYR A 132 -36.25 1.99 -27.83
CA TYR A 132 -34.94 2.44 -28.28
C TYR A 132 -34.38 1.55 -29.40
N HIS A 133 -34.34 0.24 -29.17
CA HIS A 133 -33.86 -0.73 -30.16
C HIS A 133 -34.69 -0.69 -31.45
N ALA A 134 -36.01 -0.60 -31.34
CA ALA A 134 -36.89 -0.52 -32.51
C ALA A 134 -36.66 0.76 -33.33
N VAL A 135 -36.60 1.92 -32.67
CA VAL A 135 -36.39 3.23 -33.32
C VAL A 135 -35.01 3.31 -33.96
N ALA A 136 -33.97 2.86 -33.25
CA ALA A 136 -32.63 2.82 -33.78
C ALA A 136 -32.49 1.81 -34.92
N ALA A 137 -33.22 0.69 -34.93
CA ALA A 137 -33.27 -0.23 -36.06
C ALA A 137 -33.97 0.40 -37.28
N LEU A 138 -35.12 1.06 -37.10
CA LEU A 138 -35.84 1.77 -38.15
C LEU A 138 -34.96 2.87 -38.78
N SER A 139 -34.31 3.69 -37.96
CA SER A 139 -33.33 4.70 -38.41
C SER A 139 -32.16 4.04 -39.13
N GLY A 140 -31.65 2.95 -38.55
CA GLY A 140 -30.58 2.09 -39.06
C GLY A 140 -30.79 1.65 -40.50
N PHE A 141 -31.99 1.16 -40.79
CA PHE A 141 -32.41 0.66 -42.10
C PHE A 141 -32.95 1.75 -43.05
N GLY A 142 -33.00 3.01 -42.62
CA GLY A 142 -33.57 4.10 -43.42
C GLY A 142 -35.09 3.99 -43.62
N LEU A 143 -35.79 3.37 -42.68
CA LEU A 143 -37.25 3.22 -42.70
C LEU A 143 -37.93 4.45 -42.07
N PRO A 144 -39.17 4.79 -42.49
CA PRO A 144 -39.87 5.97 -41.97
C PRO A 144 -40.18 5.82 -40.48
N LEU A 145 -39.96 6.92 -39.74
CA LEU A 145 -40.19 7.04 -38.29
C LEU A 145 -41.27 8.09 -38.01
N ALA A 146 -42.31 7.71 -37.26
CA ALA A 146 -43.33 8.64 -36.77
C ALA A 146 -42.88 9.28 -35.46
N SER A 147 -42.10 10.37 -35.52
CA SER A 147 -41.45 10.95 -34.34
C SER A 147 -42.41 11.34 -33.21
N GLN A 148 -43.63 11.78 -33.53
CA GLN A 148 -44.62 12.15 -32.51
C GLN A 148 -45.18 10.93 -31.77
N GLU A 149 -45.40 9.81 -32.47
CA GLU A 149 -45.86 8.55 -31.86
C GLU A 149 -44.77 7.97 -30.94
N VAL A 150 -43.51 8.01 -31.40
CA VAL A 150 -42.36 7.59 -30.58
C VAL A 150 -42.26 8.43 -29.31
N LEU A 151 -42.38 9.76 -29.40
CA LEU A 151 -42.34 10.63 -28.22
C LEU A 151 -43.48 10.37 -27.26
N GLY A 152 -44.69 10.13 -27.77
CA GLY A 152 -45.84 9.75 -26.95
C GLY A 152 -45.58 8.46 -26.17
N ALA A 153 -45.14 7.41 -26.86
CA ALA A 153 -44.81 6.13 -26.24
C ALA A 153 -43.67 6.25 -25.21
N LEU A 154 -42.62 6.99 -25.56
CA LEU A 154 -41.44 7.20 -24.70
C LEU A 154 -41.80 7.97 -23.42
N THR A 155 -42.58 9.05 -23.54
CA THR A 155 -43.02 9.87 -22.40
C THR A 155 -43.93 9.07 -21.48
N ALA A 156 -44.87 8.31 -22.04
CA ALA A 156 -45.76 7.44 -21.26
C ALA A 156 -45.00 6.34 -20.50
N ARG A 157 -43.85 5.89 -21.04
CA ARG A 157 -43.02 4.85 -20.42
C ARG A 157 -42.01 5.37 -19.41
N LEU A 158 -41.39 6.52 -19.63
CA LEU A 158 -40.48 7.12 -18.65
C LEU A 158 -41.17 7.39 -17.31
N GLY A 159 -42.44 7.79 -17.32
CA GLY A 159 -43.23 7.94 -16.08
C GLY A 159 -43.56 6.62 -15.35
N LYS A 160 -43.21 5.46 -15.90
CA LYS A 160 -43.41 4.13 -15.30
C LYS A 160 -42.10 3.38 -15.04
N GLU A 161 -41.04 3.70 -15.76
CA GLU A 161 -39.73 3.01 -15.72
C GLU A 161 -38.64 3.99 -15.26
N GLU A 162 -38.62 4.28 -13.96
CA GLU A 162 -37.69 5.23 -13.35
C GLU A 162 -36.30 4.60 -13.10
N SER A 163 -35.52 4.40 -14.17
CA SER A 163 -34.11 3.98 -14.08
C SER A 163 -33.20 4.91 -14.87
N VAL A 164 -31.94 5.10 -14.44
CA VAL A 164 -30.97 5.94 -15.18
C VAL A 164 -30.80 5.41 -16.60
N LEU A 165 -30.67 4.08 -16.76
CA LEU A 165 -30.51 3.46 -18.07
C LEU A 165 -31.69 3.73 -19.00
N ALA A 166 -32.93 3.64 -18.50
CA ALA A 166 -34.12 3.94 -19.30
C ALA A 166 -34.11 5.40 -19.78
N THR A 167 -33.82 6.36 -18.90
CA THR A 167 -33.69 7.78 -19.30
C THR A 167 -32.56 7.98 -20.31
N VAL A 168 -31.38 7.36 -20.11
CA VAL A 168 -30.27 7.43 -21.07
C VAL A 168 -30.66 6.86 -22.44
N GLN A 169 -31.37 5.73 -22.49
CA GLN A 169 -31.88 5.15 -23.73
C GLN A 169 -32.95 6.03 -24.38
N ALA A 170 -33.74 6.77 -23.60
CA ALA A 170 -34.65 7.77 -24.11
C ALA A 170 -33.91 8.94 -24.78
N LEU A 171 -32.82 9.43 -24.19
CA LEU A 171 -31.94 10.43 -24.82
C LEU A 171 -31.39 9.91 -26.15
N GLN A 172 -30.91 8.66 -26.18
CA GLN A 172 -30.42 8.02 -27.41
C GLN A 172 -31.52 7.89 -28.47
N THR A 173 -32.73 7.51 -28.07
CA THR A 173 -33.91 7.41 -28.94
C THR A 173 -34.25 8.76 -29.56
N ALA A 174 -34.31 9.81 -28.75
CA ALA A 174 -34.60 11.17 -29.18
C ALA A 174 -33.60 11.69 -30.22
N SER A 175 -32.33 11.25 -30.15
CA SER A 175 -31.30 11.62 -31.13
C SER A 175 -31.57 11.12 -32.57
N TYR A 176 -32.48 10.15 -32.74
CA TYR A 176 -32.89 9.63 -34.06
C TYR A 176 -34.17 10.26 -34.61
N LEU A 177 -34.87 11.07 -33.81
CA LEU A 177 -36.15 11.65 -34.20
C LEU A 177 -35.96 12.87 -35.11
N SER A 178 -37.05 13.36 -35.68
CA SER A 178 -37.02 14.60 -36.45
C SER A 178 -36.80 15.79 -35.52
N GLN A 179 -35.95 16.74 -35.91
CA GLN A 179 -35.79 18.04 -35.24
C GLN A 179 -37.08 18.86 -35.17
N GLN A 180 -38.09 18.53 -35.99
CA GLN A 180 -39.42 19.17 -35.94
C GLN A 180 -40.28 18.65 -34.79
N ALA A 181 -39.90 17.53 -34.16
CA ALA A 181 -40.60 17.00 -33.01
C ALA A 181 -40.25 17.80 -31.74
N ASP A 182 -41.18 17.85 -30.79
CA ASP A 182 -40.97 18.61 -29.55
C ASP A 182 -40.16 17.78 -28.55
N LEU A 183 -38.83 17.92 -28.60
CA LEU A 183 -37.89 17.15 -27.78
C LEU A 183 -37.63 17.78 -26.40
N ARG A 184 -38.28 18.90 -26.05
CA ARG A 184 -37.98 19.67 -24.84
C ARG A 184 -38.06 18.85 -23.56
N ASN A 185 -39.13 18.08 -23.39
CA ASN A 185 -39.30 17.23 -22.20
C ASN A 185 -38.16 16.23 -22.02
N ILE A 186 -37.66 15.66 -23.13
CA ILE A 186 -36.54 14.70 -23.08
C ILE A 186 -35.20 15.42 -22.83
N VAL A 187 -35.05 16.66 -23.30
CA VAL A 187 -33.88 17.49 -23.01
C VAL A 187 -33.84 17.90 -21.54
N GLU A 188 -34.99 18.21 -20.92
CA GLU A 188 -35.09 18.55 -19.49
C GLU A 188 -34.60 17.41 -18.59
N GLU A 189 -34.80 16.14 -18.98
CA GLU A 189 -34.28 14.97 -18.27
C GLU A 189 -32.74 14.96 -18.14
N ILE A 190 -32.01 15.70 -18.99
CA ILE A 190 -30.55 15.82 -18.86
C ILE A 190 -30.21 16.53 -17.54
N GLU A 191 -30.95 17.57 -17.15
CA GLU A 191 -30.72 18.28 -15.89
C GLU A 191 -31.01 17.38 -14.68
N ASP A 192 -32.08 16.59 -14.77
CA ASP A 192 -32.45 15.62 -13.73
C ASP A 192 -31.39 14.51 -13.60
N LEU A 193 -30.87 14.01 -14.72
CA LEU A 193 -29.77 13.03 -14.70
C LEU A 193 -28.47 13.64 -14.17
N VAL A 194 -28.14 14.89 -14.51
CA VAL A 194 -26.96 15.57 -13.96
C VAL A 194 -27.08 15.72 -12.44
N ALA A 195 -28.28 16.01 -11.92
CA ALA A 195 -28.53 16.13 -10.49
C ALA A 195 -28.43 14.79 -9.72
N ARG A 196 -28.52 13.65 -10.43
CA ARG A 196 -28.41 12.29 -9.87
C ARG A 196 -26.98 11.73 -9.88
N LEU A 197 -26.02 12.44 -10.46
CA LEU A 197 -24.62 12.01 -10.46
C LEU A 197 -23.99 12.24 -9.08
N ASP A 198 -23.22 11.25 -8.62
CA ASP A 198 -22.46 11.33 -7.38
C ASP A 198 -21.08 11.95 -7.61
N GLU A 199 -20.78 12.98 -6.84
CA GLU A 199 -19.45 13.58 -6.79
C GLU A 199 -18.55 12.81 -5.81
N LEU A 200 -17.44 12.25 -6.31
CA LEU A 200 -16.46 11.55 -5.49
C LEU A 200 -15.17 12.38 -5.37
N GLY A 201 -14.98 12.97 -4.19
CA GLY A 201 -13.74 13.65 -3.81
C GLY A 201 -13.41 14.88 -4.66
N GLY A 202 -14.39 15.52 -5.29
CA GLY A 202 -14.19 16.69 -6.17
C GLY A 202 -13.55 16.40 -7.52
N VAL A 203 -13.21 15.13 -7.81
CA VAL A 203 -12.44 14.72 -9.00
C VAL A 203 -13.26 13.90 -9.96
N TYR A 204 -14.21 13.10 -9.48
CA TYR A 204 -15.01 12.19 -10.29
C TYR A 204 -16.50 12.52 -10.15
N LEU A 205 -17.23 12.31 -11.23
CA LEU A 205 -18.68 12.42 -11.29
C LEU A 205 -19.22 11.18 -12.02
N GLN A 206 -20.10 10.41 -11.38
CA GLN A 206 -20.61 9.15 -11.93
C GLN A 206 -21.97 8.76 -11.35
N PHE A 207 -22.70 7.87 -12.03
CA PHE A 207 -23.88 7.25 -11.45
C PHE A 207 -23.52 6.09 -10.51
N GLU A 208 -24.40 5.78 -9.55
CA GLU A 208 -24.28 4.58 -8.69
C GLU A 208 -24.20 3.28 -9.50
N GLU A 209 -24.88 3.21 -10.65
CA GLU A 209 -24.89 2.06 -11.56
C GLU A 209 -23.52 1.81 -12.23
N GLY A 210 -22.61 2.78 -12.18
CA GLY A 210 -21.21 2.63 -12.57
C GLY A 210 -20.82 3.25 -13.91
N LEU A 211 -19.63 2.84 -14.38
CA LEU A 211 -18.91 3.44 -15.51
C LEU A 211 -19.68 3.36 -16.84
N GLU A 212 -20.27 2.20 -17.14
CA GLU A 212 -20.91 1.96 -18.45
C GLU A 212 -22.07 2.92 -18.67
N ILE A 213 -22.95 3.06 -17.67
CA ILE A 213 -24.11 3.96 -17.73
C ILE A 213 -23.66 5.42 -17.78
N THR A 214 -22.65 5.78 -16.99
CA THR A 214 -22.07 7.14 -16.99
C THR A 214 -21.51 7.51 -18.37
N ALA A 215 -20.79 6.60 -19.03
CA ALA A 215 -20.23 6.82 -20.35
C ALA A 215 -21.32 6.87 -21.44
N LEU A 216 -22.33 5.99 -21.37
CA LEU A 216 -23.48 6.03 -22.28
C LEU A 216 -24.31 7.30 -22.13
N PHE A 217 -24.48 7.81 -20.91
CA PHE A 217 -25.13 9.09 -20.66
C PHE A 217 -24.40 10.23 -21.36
N VAL A 218 -23.07 10.34 -21.20
CA VAL A 218 -22.28 11.36 -21.90
C VAL A 218 -22.44 11.23 -23.41
N ALA A 219 -22.31 10.03 -23.96
CA ALA A 219 -22.48 9.81 -25.39
C ALA A 219 -23.89 10.22 -25.89
N ALA A 220 -24.93 9.85 -25.15
CA ALA A 220 -26.32 10.13 -25.49
C ALA A 220 -26.64 11.61 -25.42
N THR A 221 -26.22 12.28 -24.33
CA THR A 221 -26.45 13.71 -24.10
C THR A 221 -25.81 14.54 -25.21
N TYR A 222 -24.51 14.36 -25.49
CA TYR A 222 -23.86 15.15 -26.53
C TYR A 222 -24.43 14.87 -27.92
N LYS A 223 -24.80 13.62 -28.22
CA LYS A 223 -25.44 13.27 -29.50
C LYS A 223 -26.81 13.93 -29.67
N LEU A 224 -27.65 13.92 -28.63
CA LEU A 224 -28.97 14.57 -28.64
C LEU A 224 -28.82 16.10 -28.72
N MET A 225 -27.90 16.68 -27.96
CA MET A 225 -27.71 18.13 -27.91
C MET A 225 -27.09 18.69 -29.20
N ASP A 226 -26.22 17.92 -29.87
CA ASP A 226 -25.79 18.23 -31.24
C ASP A 226 -26.95 18.15 -32.23
N HIS A 227 -27.85 17.17 -32.07
CA HIS A 227 -29.03 17.01 -32.90
C HIS A 227 -30.04 18.15 -32.73
N VAL A 228 -30.33 18.59 -31.49
CA VAL A 228 -31.26 19.68 -31.20
C VAL A 228 -30.64 21.06 -31.47
N GLY A 229 -29.32 21.19 -31.38
CA GLY A 229 -28.60 22.45 -31.62
C GLY A 229 -28.58 23.38 -30.40
N THR A 230 -28.70 22.82 -29.20
CA THR A 230 -28.63 23.49 -27.90
C THR A 230 -27.46 22.96 -27.07
N GLU A 231 -26.81 23.82 -26.28
CA GLU A 231 -25.72 23.42 -25.38
C GLU A 231 -26.23 22.51 -24.25
N PRO A 232 -25.52 21.41 -23.90
CA PRO A 232 -25.92 20.55 -22.79
C PRO A 232 -25.88 21.31 -21.45
N SER A 233 -26.88 21.10 -20.59
CA SER A 233 -26.93 21.62 -19.23
C SER A 233 -25.94 20.91 -18.28
N ILE A 234 -24.67 20.81 -18.68
CA ILE A 234 -23.55 20.24 -17.90
C ILE A 234 -22.46 21.31 -17.82
N LYS A 235 -22.09 21.70 -16.61
CA LYS A 235 -21.04 22.72 -16.40
C LYS A 235 -19.66 22.18 -16.77
N GLU A 236 -18.73 23.06 -17.15
CA GLU A 236 -17.37 22.66 -17.55
C GLU A 236 -16.64 21.79 -16.50
N ASP A 237 -16.76 22.13 -15.21
CA ASP A 237 -16.18 21.37 -14.10
C ASP A 237 -16.77 19.96 -14.00
N GLN A 238 -18.09 19.83 -14.20
CA GLN A 238 -18.78 18.54 -14.25
C GLN A 238 -18.32 17.71 -15.46
N VAL A 239 -18.09 18.34 -16.62
CA VAL A 239 -17.53 17.63 -17.79
C VAL A 239 -16.13 17.11 -17.49
N ILE A 240 -15.28 17.90 -16.82
CA ILE A 240 -13.93 17.46 -16.41
C ILE A 240 -14.02 16.27 -15.44
N GLN A 241 -14.94 16.30 -14.48
CA GLN A 241 -15.15 15.19 -13.55
C GLN A 241 -15.67 13.93 -14.24
N LEU A 242 -16.58 14.06 -15.22
CA LEU A 242 -17.05 12.95 -16.05
C LEU A 242 -15.92 12.35 -16.90
N VAL A 243 -15.08 13.20 -17.50
CA VAL A 243 -13.87 12.77 -18.23
C VAL A 243 -12.94 11.96 -17.31
N ASN A 244 -12.73 12.43 -16.08
CA ASN A 244 -11.91 11.72 -15.10
C ASN A 244 -12.48 10.34 -14.76
N THR A 245 -13.79 10.24 -14.54
CA THR A 245 -14.48 8.96 -14.30
C THR A 245 -14.30 8.02 -15.49
N ILE A 246 -14.71 8.48 -16.69
CA ILE A 246 -14.79 7.66 -17.90
C ILE A 246 -13.42 7.10 -18.28
N PHE A 247 -12.36 7.90 -18.12
CA PHE A 247 -11.00 7.51 -18.47
C PHE A 247 -10.17 7.02 -17.29
N SER A 248 -10.73 6.88 -16.09
CA SER A 248 -10.00 6.31 -14.93
C SER A 248 -9.61 4.85 -15.18
N LYS A 249 -10.47 4.07 -15.83
CA LYS A 249 -10.22 2.66 -16.16
C LYS A 249 -9.49 2.54 -17.49
N LYS A 250 -8.33 1.85 -17.48
CA LYS A 250 -7.49 1.61 -18.68
C LYS A 250 -7.61 0.20 -19.26
N ASN A 251 -8.24 -0.71 -18.52
CA ASN A 251 -8.40 -2.11 -18.88
C ASN A 251 -9.90 -2.44 -18.85
N PHE A 252 -10.42 -2.96 -19.96
CA PHE A 252 -11.84 -3.24 -20.13
C PHE A 252 -12.08 -4.75 -20.14
N GLU A 253 -12.86 -5.24 -19.18
CA GLU A 253 -13.13 -6.68 -19.04
C GLU A 253 -14.24 -7.12 -20.00
N SER A 254 -15.32 -6.34 -20.06
CA SER A 254 -16.47 -6.57 -20.93
C SER A 254 -16.37 -5.79 -22.24
N LEU A 255 -17.05 -6.28 -23.29
CA LEU A 255 -17.17 -5.55 -24.56
C LEU A 255 -18.07 -4.31 -24.43
N SER A 256 -19.15 -4.40 -23.64
CA SER A 256 -20.06 -3.29 -23.35
C SER A 256 -19.32 -2.11 -22.69
N GLU A 257 -18.43 -2.41 -21.76
CA GLU A 257 -17.61 -1.41 -21.08
C GLU A 257 -16.67 -0.69 -22.05
N ALA A 258 -15.93 -1.45 -22.86
CA ALA A 258 -15.06 -0.86 -23.88
C ALA A 258 -15.87 -0.01 -24.87
N PHE A 259 -17.04 -0.48 -25.28
CA PHE A 259 -17.93 0.21 -26.21
C PHE A 259 -18.48 1.52 -25.63
N SER A 260 -18.92 1.52 -24.37
CA SER A 260 -19.48 2.71 -23.71
C SER A 260 -18.41 3.80 -23.56
N VAL A 261 -17.19 3.44 -23.14
CA VAL A 261 -16.05 4.36 -23.06
C VAL A 261 -15.65 4.90 -24.44
N ALA A 262 -15.61 4.04 -25.47
CA ALA A 262 -15.36 4.47 -26.84
C ALA A 262 -16.42 5.46 -27.35
N SER A 263 -17.69 5.21 -27.04
CA SER A 263 -18.81 6.08 -27.44
C SER A 263 -18.73 7.45 -26.76
N ALA A 264 -18.43 7.49 -25.46
CA ALA A 264 -18.21 8.74 -24.73
C ALA A 264 -16.99 9.51 -25.25
N ALA A 265 -15.89 8.80 -25.53
CA ALA A 265 -14.68 9.40 -26.08
C ALA A 265 -14.93 10.03 -27.45
N ALA A 266 -15.70 9.36 -28.32
CA ALA A 266 -16.09 9.90 -29.62
C ALA A 266 -16.90 11.19 -29.47
N ALA A 267 -17.93 11.17 -28.62
CA ALA A 267 -18.80 12.32 -28.37
C ALA A 267 -18.04 13.52 -27.80
N LEU A 268 -17.13 13.30 -26.85
CA LEU A 268 -16.31 14.36 -26.25
C LEU A 268 -15.15 14.82 -27.16
N SER A 269 -14.71 14.00 -28.11
CA SER A 269 -13.67 14.34 -29.06
C SER A 269 -14.17 15.28 -30.16
N GLN A 270 -15.43 15.16 -30.55
CA GLN A 270 -16.04 15.96 -31.60
C GLN A 270 -17.52 16.20 -31.28
N ASN A 271 -17.85 17.41 -30.82
CA ASN A 271 -19.21 17.90 -30.63
C ASN A 271 -19.23 19.43 -30.78
N ARG A 272 -20.40 20.07 -30.75
CA ARG A 272 -20.50 21.53 -30.98
C ARG A 272 -20.22 22.42 -29.76
N TYR A 273 -19.99 21.85 -28.58
CA TYR A 273 -20.01 22.59 -27.31
C TYR A 273 -18.72 22.43 -26.49
N HIS A 274 -18.45 21.24 -25.96
CA HIS A 274 -17.36 20.99 -25.02
C HIS A 274 -16.37 19.96 -25.56
N VAL A 275 -15.16 20.39 -25.88
CA VAL A 275 -14.05 19.53 -26.31
C VAL A 275 -12.98 19.57 -25.21
N PRO A 276 -12.90 18.56 -24.33
CA PRO A 276 -11.90 18.53 -23.27
C PRO A 276 -10.49 18.40 -23.85
N VAL A 277 -9.62 19.33 -23.44
CA VAL A 277 -8.21 19.34 -23.85
C VAL A 277 -7.36 18.56 -22.86
N VAL A 278 -6.47 17.74 -23.39
CA VAL A 278 -5.50 16.96 -22.63
C VAL A 278 -4.11 17.50 -22.95
N VAL A 279 -3.41 18.01 -21.93
CA VAL A 279 -2.05 18.54 -22.04
C VAL A 279 -1.10 17.66 -21.24
N VAL A 280 -0.14 17.03 -21.93
CA VAL A 280 0.81 16.09 -21.32
C VAL A 280 2.23 16.52 -21.64
N PRO A 281 3.13 16.67 -20.65
CA PRO A 281 4.54 16.90 -20.93
C PRO A 281 5.21 15.68 -21.56
N GLU A 282 6.01 15.90 -22.61
CA GLU A 282 6.80 14.86 -23.25
C GLU A 282 8.09 14.63 -22.45
N GLY A 283 8.33 13.37 -22.04
CA GLY A 283 9.47 12.99 -21.19
C GLY A 283 9.14 12.97 -19.69
N SER A 284 10.02 12.39 -18.88
CA SER A 284 9.81 12.38 -17.42
C SER A 284 9.98 13.80 -16.87
N PRO A 285 9.04 14.31 -16.04
CA PRO A 285 9.15 15.63 -15.39
C PRO A 285 10.37 15.77 -14.46
N SER A 286 11.15 14.71 -14.29
CA SER A 286 12.32 14.63 -13.41
C SER A 286 13.67 14.95 -14.09
N ASN A 287 13.72 15.01 -15.44
CA ASN A 287 14.96 15.08 -16.23
C ASN A 287 15.14 16.38 -17.07
N THR A 288 14.51 17.48 -16.69
CA THR A 288 14.46 18.76 -17.46
C THR A 288 15.72 19.63 -17.36
N HIS A 289 16.92 19.06 -17.33
CA HIS A 289 18.17 19.84 -17.39
C HIS A 289 19.03 19.64 -18.63
N GLU A 290 18.69 18.70 -19.50
CA GLU A 290 19.35 18.61 -20.81
C GLU A 290 18.58 19.35 -21.90
N GLN A 291 17.32 19.70 -21.64
CA GLN A 291 16.51 20.41 -22.60
C GLN A 291 16.07 21.71 -21.95
N ALA A 292 16.66 22.79 -22.42
CA ALA A 292 16.13 24.13 -22.26
C ALA A 292 14.82 24.35 -23.05
N PHE A 293 14.04 23.29 -23.14
CA PHE A 293 12.83 23.13 -23.92
C PHE A 293 11.84 22.34 -23.06
N LEU A 294 10.60 22.82 -22.95
CA LEU A 294 9.48 22.05 -22.44
C LEU A 294 8.60 21.68 -23.62
N ARG A 295 8.44 20.38 -23.87
CA ARG A 295 7.57 19.86 -24.94
C ARG A 295 6.27 19.37 -24.36
N LEU A 296 5.17 19.81 -24.95
CA LEU A 296 3.82 19.43 -24.54
C LEU A 296 3.12 18.76 -25.73
N GLN A 297 2.56 17.58 -25.49
CA GLN A 297 1.57 16.99 -26.36
C GLN A 297 0.20 17.54 -25.96
N VAL A 298 -0.48 18.20 -26.90
CA VAL A 298 -1.83 18.73 -26.72
C VAL A 298 -2.78 17.97 -27.64
N SER A 299 -3.71 17.24 -27.05
CA SER A 299 -4.64 16.37 -27.75
C SER A 299 -6.05 16.45 -27.20
N ASN A 300 -7.03 15.94 -27.95
CA ASN A 300 -8.36 15.64 -27.40
C ASN A 300 -8.34 14.32 -26.59
N VAL A 301 -9.52 13.93 -26.08
CA VAL A 301 -9.70 12.70 -25.28
C VAL A 301 -9.42 11.39 -26.05
N LEU A 302 -9.40 11.42 -27.39
CA LEU A 302 -9.01 10.29 -28.24
C LEU A 302 -7.50 10.27 -28.57
N SER A 303 -6.67 11.06 -27.86
CA SER A 303 -5.24 11.19 -28.14
C SER A 303 -4.90 11.73 -29.54
N GLN A 304 -5.84 12.40 -30.21
CA GLN A 304 -5.60 13.04 -31.51
C GLN A 304 -5.02 14.45 -31.31
N PRO A 305 -3.93 14.82 -32.01
CA PRO A 305 -3.24 16.08 -31.78
C PRO A 305 -4.08 17.28 -32.23
N LEU A 306 -4.14 18.32 -31.39
CA LEU A 306 -4.84 19.58 -31.68
C LEU A 306 -3.88 20.57 -32.35
N THR A 307 -3.50 20.30 -33.60
CA THR A 307 -2.47 21.07 -34.33
C THR A 307 -2.85 22.51 -34.66
N GLN A 308 -4.14 22.84 -34.63
CA GLN A 308 -4.64 24.21 -34.84
C GLN A 308 -4.68 25.04 -33.54
N ALA A 309 -4.43 24.42 -32.38
CA ALA A 309 -4.40 25.13 -31.11
C ALA A 309 -3.16 26.02 -31.00
N THR A 310 -3.29 27.11 -30.24
CA THR A 310 -2.20 28.00 -29.84
C THR A 310 -1.93 27.80 -28.36
N VAL A 311 -0.72 27.36 -28.01
CA VAL A 311 -0.33 27.11 -26.62
C VAL A 311 0.57 28.24 -26.11
N LYS A 312 0.25 28.80 -24.94
CA LYS A 312 0.98 29.92 -24.33
C LYS A 312 1.26 29.63 -22.87
N LEU A 313 2.46 29.97 -22.41
CA LEU A 313 2.78 30.06 -20.99
C LEU A 313 2.27 31.41 -20.47
N GLU A 314 1.30 31.40 -19.58
CA GLU A 314 0.84 32.62 -18.90
C GLU A 314 1.92 33.11 -17.94
N HIS A 315 2.39 32.23 -17.05
CA HIS A 315 3.48 32.52 -16.14
C HIS A 315 4.14 31.24 -15.62
N ALA A 316 5.43 31.32 -15.29
CA ALA A 316 6.14 30.32 -14.51
C ALA A 316 6.62 30.94 -13.19
N LYS A 317 6.23 30.35 -12.06
CA LYS A 317 6.58 30.83 -10.72
C LYS A 317 7.44 29.83 -9.98
N SER A 318 8.44 30.31 -9.25
CA SER A 318 9.19 29.48 -8.30
C SER A 318 8.27 29.04 -7.16
N VAL A 319 8.27 27.75 -6.82
CA VAL A 319 7.46 27.24 -5.69
C VAL A 319 7.95 27.83 -4.36
N ALA A 320 9.27 27.97 -4.20
CA ALA A 320 9.89 28.44 -2.97
C ALA A 320 9.71 29.95 -2.75
N SER A 321 9.99 30.77 -3.76
CA SER A 321 9.97 32.25 -3.63
C SER A 321 8.69 32.91 -4.13
N ARG A 322 7.82 32.17 -4.85
CA ARG A 322 6.65 32.69 -5.59
C ARG A 322 6.98 33.75 -6.64
N ALA A 323 8.26 34.00 -6.92
CA ALA A 323 8.71 34.93 -7.95
C ALA A 323 8.39 34.38 -9.35
N THR A 324 7.94 35.27 -10.23
CA THR A 324 7.69 34.94 -11.64
C THR A 324 9.00 35.02 -12.42
N VAL A 325 9.38 33.93 -13.09
CA VAL A 325 10.64 33.82 -13.85
C VAL A 325 10.42 33.91 -15.35
N LEU A 326 9.25 33.47 -15.83
CA LEU A 326 8.80 33.62 -17.21
C LEU A 326 7.33 34.04 -17.24
N GLN A 327 6.95 34.79 -18.25
CA GLN A 327 5.57 35.25 -18.43
C GLN A 327 5.24 35.44 -19.91
N ARG A 328 3.99 35.17 -20.31
CA ARG A 328 3.43 35.46 -21.64
C ARG A 328 4.32 34.95 -22.79
N THR A 329 4.86 33.75 -22.66
CA THR A 329 5.77 33.18 -23.67
C THR A 329 5.03 32.15 -24.51
N PRO A 330 4.98 32.29 -25.85
CA PRO A 330 4.29 31.33 -26.71
C PRO A 330 5.11 30.04 -26.86
N PHE A 331 4.42 28.91 -27.04
CA PHE A 331 5.03 27.67 -27.51
C PHE A 331 5.06 27.67 -29.05
N THR A 332 6.09 27.06 -29.63
CA THR A 332 6.21 26.87 -31.08
C THR A 332 5.81 25.44 -31.46
N PRO A 333 4.94 25.25 -32.47
CA PRO A 333 4.58 23.92 -32.94
C PRO A 333 5.76 23.26 -33.67
N VAL A 334 6.10 22.03 -33.28
CA VAL A 334 7.17 21.20 -33.86
C VAL A 334 6.58 19.81 -34.13
N GLY A 335 6.06 19.59 -35.34
CA GLY A 335 5.31 18.38 -35.65
C GLY A 335 3.98 18.32 -34.88
N ASP A 336 3.76 17.25 -34.11
CA ASP A 336 2.56 17.05 -33.29
C ASP A 336 2.69 17.58 -31.84
N VAL A 337 3.80 18.23 -31.50
CA VAL A 337 4.09 18.74 -30.14
C VAL A 337 4.32 20.25 -30.13
N PHE A 338 4.07 20.87 -28.97
CA PHE A 338 4.32 22.27 -28.72
C PHE A 338 5.57 22.43 -27.86
N GLU A 339 6.56 23.18 -28.34
CA GLU A 339 7.85 23.36 -27.66
C GLU A 339 7.98 24.79 -27.11
N LEU A 340 8.31 24.92 -25.82
CA LEU A 340 8.69 26.19 -25.20
C LEU A 340 10.19 26.19 -24.95
N ASN A 341 10.91 27.04 -25.67
CA ASN A 341 12.34 27.27 -25.46
C ASN A 341 12.58 28.33 -24.37
N PHE A 342 13.34 27.97 -23.35
CA PHE A 342 13.76 28.86 -22.26
C PHE A 342 15.28 28.83 -22.00
N MET A 343 16.09 28.51 -23.02
CA MET A 343 17.57 28.53 -22.98
C MET A 343 18.16 29.81 -22.39
N ASN A 344 17.55 30.95 -22.72
CA ASN A 344 18.08 32.26 -22.35
C ASN A 344 17.65 32.71 -20.94
N VAL A 345 16.93 31.85 -20.21
CA VAL A 345 16.38 32.15 -18.90
C VAL A 345 17.23 31.48 -17.83
N LYS A 346 17.73 32.28 -16.88
CA LYS A 346 18.50 31.76 -15.76
C LYS A 346 17.55 31.30 -14.67
N PHE A 347 17.27 30.00 -14.63
CA PHE A 347 16.58 29.37 -13.51
C PHE A 347 17.57 29.00 -12.40
N SER A 348 17.21 29.27 -11.15
CA SER A 348 17.84 28.58 -10.01
C SER A 348 17.30 27.16 -9.90
N SER A 349 18.09 26.25 -9.33
CA SER A 349 17.62 24.89 -9.05
C SER A 349 16.39 24.90 -8.13
N GLY A 350 15.39 24.10 -8.45
CA GLY A 350 14.14 24.11 -7.70
C GLY A 350 12.94 23.58 -8.47
N TYR A 351 11.78 23.68 -7.84
CA TYR A 351 10.49 23.38 -8.44
C TYR A 351 9.79 24.67 -8.89
N TYR A 352 9.14 24.59 -10.04
CA TYR A 352 8.44 25.71 -10.66
C TYR A 352 7.05 25.28 -11.10
N ASP A 353 6.07 26.13 -10.84
CA ASP A 353 4.70 25.98 -11.30
C ASP A 353 4.55 26.74 -12.63
N PHE A 354 4.40 26.01 -13.74
CA PHE A 354 4.17 26.53 -15.08
C PHE A 354 2.67 26.54 -15.37
N PHE A 355 2.09 27.72 -15.54
CA PHE A 355 0.68 27.88 -15.88
C PHE A 355 0.54 28.07 -17.39
N VAL A 356 0.05 27.03 -18.07
CA VAL A 356 -0.05 26.97 -19.53
C VAL A 356 -1.52 27.07 -19.93
N LYS A 357 -1.80 27.85 -20.97
CA LYS A 357 -3.12 28.04 -21.55
C LYS A 357 -3.12 27.61 -23.01
N VAL A 358 -4.16 26.89 -23.41
CA VAL A 358 -4.44 26.43 -24.77
C VAL A 358 -5.60 27.27 -25.31
N GLU A 359 -5.40 27.91 -26.45
CA GLU A 359 -6.40 28.75 -27.13
C GLU A 359 -6.60 28.26 -28.56
N GLY A 360 -7.69 28.64 -29.22
CA GLY A 360 -7.96 28.30 -30.62
C GLY A 360 -9.44 28.12 -30.89
N ASP A 361 -9.96 26.95 -30.54
CA ASP A 361 -11.38 26.63 -30.65
C ASP A 361 -12.12 27.06 -29.37
N ASP A 362 -13.23 27.79 -29.51
CA ASP A 362 -14.03 28.26 -28.37
C ASP A 362 -14.65 27.11 -27.57
N ARG A 363 -14.72 25.90 -28.16
CA ARG A 363 -15.20 24.68 -27.49
C ARG A 363 -14.20 24.06 -26.53
N TYR A 364 -12.94 24.50 -26.53
CA TYR A 364 -11.90 23.91 -25.69
C TYR A 364 -12.12 24.19 -24.21
N ILE A 365 -12.49 23.15 -23.47
CA ILE A 365 -12.60 23.18 -22.01
C ILE A 365 -11.37 22.50 -21.38
N ALA A 366 -11.15 22.77 -20.08
CA ALA A 366 -9.96 22.29 -19.36
C ALA A 366 -8.64 22.70 -20.05
N ASN A 367 -8.69 23.85 -20.72
CA ASN A 367 -7.65 24.38 -21.59
C ASN A 367 -6.52 25.08 -20.83
N THR A 368 -6.52 24.99 -19.50
CA THR A 368 -5.58 25.68 -18.62
C THR A 368 -4.96 24.68 -17.66
N VAL A 369 -3.64 24.50 -17.72
CA VAL A 369 -2.92 23.48 -16.94
C VAL A 369 -1.82 24.09 -16.07
N GLU A 370 -1.71 23.61 -14.84
CA GLU A 370 -0.58 23.86 -13.97
C GLU A 370 0.38 22.66 -14.01
N LEU A 371 1.58 22.87 -14.54
CA LEU A 371 2.62 21.86 -14.65
C LEU A 371 3.73 22.12 -13.64
N LYS A 372 4.07 21.12 -12.82
CA LYS A 372 5.24 21.19 -11.93
C LYS A 372 6.48 20.75 -12.67
N VAL A 373 7.39 21.70 -12.90
CA VAL A 373 8.66 21.48 -13.61
C VAL A 373 9.81 21.51 -12.61
N LYS A 374 10.65 20.47 -12.66
CA LYS A 374 11.85 20.35 -11.82
C LYS A 374 13.07 20.84 -12.59
N ILE A 375 13.78 21.79 -12.00
CA ILE A 375 15.06 22.30 -12.49
C ILE A 375 16.17 21.73 -11.58
N SER A 376 16.79 20.64 -12.01
CA SER A 376 17.92 19.92 -11.38
C SER A 376 19.36 20.42 -11.67
N THR A 377 20.10 21.04 -10.75
CA THR A 377 21.49 21.49 -11.02
C THR A 377 22.58 20.45 -10.67
N GLU A 378 23.84 20.80 -10.97
CA GLU A 378 25.04 20.07 -10.56
C GLU A 378 25.72 20.80 -9.39
N VAL A 379 25.95 20.09 -8.29
CA VAL A 379 26.63 20.65 -7.11
C VAL A 379 28.15 20.56 -7.28
N GLY A 380 28.82 21.67 -7.00
CA GLY A 380 30.27 21.76 -6.84
C GLY A 380 30.63 22.05 -5.38
N ILE A 381 31.70 21.43 -4.89
CA ILE A 381 32.25 21.70 -3.56
C ILE A 381 33.46 22.62 -3.72
N THR A 382 33.44 23.75 -3.01
CA THR A 382 34.54 24.72 -2.98
C THR A 382 35.00 24.97 -1.55
N ASN A 383 36.24 25.46 -1.41
CA ASN A 383 36.80 25.95 -0.15
C ASN A 383 36.67 24.98 1.03
N VAL A 384 37.12 23.72 0.85
CA VAL A 384 37.07 22.70 1.90
C VAL A 384 38.30 22.79 2.80
N ASP A 385 38.10 23.18 4.05
CA ASP A 385 39.13 23.39 5.04
C ASP A 385 38.96 22.44 6.24
N LEU A 386 39.98 21.62 6.49
CA LEU A 386 40.08 20.71 7.62
C LEU A 386 40.98 21.33 8.69
N SER A 387 40.44 21.60 9.87
CA SER A 387 41.17 22.27 10.95
C SER A 387 41.26 21.41 12.19
N THR A 388 42.45 21.37 12.79
CA THR A 388 42.65 20.88 14.16
C THR A 388 42.86 22.09 15.06
N VAL A 389 41.97 22.25 16.04
CA VAL A 389 41.89 23.42 16.92
C VAL A 389 42.27 22.97 18.33
N ASP A 390 43.29 23.58 18.91
CA ASP A 390 43.65 23.32 20.31
C ASP A 390 42.63 24.00 21.23
N LYS A 391 42.26 23.32 22.32
CA LYS A 391 41.30 23.82 23.30
C LYS A 391 41.91 24.92 24.17
N ASP A 392 43.22 24.90 24.36
CA ASP A 392 43.95 26.03 24.92
C ASP A 392 44.17 27.06 23.80
N GLN A 393 43.46 28.19 23.84
CA GLN A 393 43.43 29.25 22.80
C GLN A 393 44.80 29.94 22.56
N SER A 394 45.88 29.40 23.14
CA SER A 394 47.26 29.87 23.04
C SER A 394 47.91 29.51 21.68
N ILE A 395 47.37 28.55 20.94
CA ILE A 395 47.91 28.08 19.65
C ILE A 395 46.89 28.32 18.52
N ALA A 396 47.35 28.93 17.42
CA ALA A 396 46.52 29.14 16.24
C ALA A 396 46.11 27.80 15.58
N PRO A 397 44.87 27.68 15.06
CA PRO A 397 44.38 26.43 14.49
C PRO A 397 45.19 26.03 13.26
N LYS A 398 45.46 24.73 13.12
CA LYS A 398 46.16 24.18 11.96
C LYS A 398 45.15 23.76 10.89
N THR A 399 45.03 24.54 9.83
CA THR A 399 44.11 24.29 8.72
C THR A 399 44.81 23.69 7.51
N THR A 400 44.22 22.64 6.93
CA THR A 400 44.65 21.99 5.68
C THR A 400 43.51 22.03 4.67
N ARG A 401 43.76 22.64 3.51
CA ARG A 401 42.79 22.70 2.42
C ARG A 401 42.83 21.43 1.58
N VAL A 402 41.67 20.93 1.20
CA VAL A 402 41.50 19.74 0.35
C VAL A 402 40.58 20.06 -0.82
N THR A 403 40.82 19.44 -1.98
CA THR A 403 40.01 19.62 -3.18
C THR A 403 39.21 18.37 -3.47
N TYR A 404 37.92 18.50 -3.75
CA TYR A 404 37.11 17.38 -4.23
C TYR A 404 37.63 16.89 -5.61
N PRO A 405 37.72 15.58 -5.88
CA PRO A 405 37.38 14.42 -5.04
C PRO A 405 38.61 13.77 -4.33
N ALA A 406 39.65 14.52 -4.01
CA ALA A 406 40.88 13.99 -3.41
C ALA A 406 40.72 13.70 -1.90
N LYS A 407 41.45 12.73 -1.36
CA LYS A 407 41.53 12.51 0.09
C LYS A 407 42.64 13.38 0.70
N ALA A 408 42.41 13.97 1.86
CA ALA A 408 43.43 14.71 2.60
C ALA A 408 44.63 13.83 2.96
N LYS A 409 45.84 14.41 2.93
CA LYS A 409 47.09 13.69 3.25
C LYS A 409 47.33 13.71 4.76
N GLY A 410 47.55 12.54 5.36
CA GLY A 410 47.79 12.38 6.80
C GLY A 410 46.52 12.11 7.61
N THR A 411 46.68 11.96 8.91
CA THR A 411 45.60 11.67 9.87
C THR A 411 45.35 12.88 10.75
N PHE A 412 44.08 13.22 10.96
CA PHE A 412 43.67 14.27 11.90
C PHE A 412 43.33 13.63 13.24
N ILE A 413 43.67 14.29 14.35
CA ILE A 413 43.43 13.78 15.70
C ILE A 413 42.38 14.67 16.37
N ALA A 414 41.41 14.04 17.01
CA ALA A 414 40.44 14.68 17.90
C ALA A 414 40.45 13.96 19.25
N ASP A 415 40.80 14.67 20.31
CA ASP A 415 40.89 14.14 21.68
C ASP A 415 40.47 15.22 22.70
N SER A 416 40.81 15.05 23.98
CA SER A 416 40.45 16.00 25.04
C SER A 416 41.18 17.35 24.94
N HIS A 417 42.27 17.43 24.16
CA HIS A 417 43.07 18.64 23.97
C HIS A 417 42.83 19.27 22.60
N GLN A 418 42.49 18.47 21.58
CA GLN A 418 42.31 18.94 20.21
C GLN A 418 40.91 18.64 19.68
N ASN A 419 40.22 19.68 19.23
CA ASN A 419 38.96 19.58 18.50
C ASN A 419 39.22 19.51 16.99
N PHE A 420 38.31 18.86 16.26
CA PHE A 420 38.35 18.81 14.81
C PHE A 420 37.22 19.64 14.20
N ALA A 421 37.51 20.41 13.17
CA ALA A 421 36.53 21.22 12.46
C ALA A 421 36.67 21.06 10.94
N LEU A 422 35.53 21.03 10.26
CA LEU A 422 35.41 20.98 8.81
C LEU A 422 34.55 22.15 8.35
N PHE A 423 35.07 22.92 7.39
CA PHE A 423 34.36 24.01 6.72
C PHE A 423 34.33 23.75 5.22
N PHE A 424 33.20 23.99 4.56
CA PHE A 424 33.09 23.89 3.11
C PHE A 424 31.97 24.77 2.56
N GLN A 425 32.04 25.09 1.27
CA GLN A 425 31.00 25.83 0.54
C GLN A 425 30.47 25.00 -0.62
N LEU A 426 29.18 25.13 -0.88
CA LEU A 426 28.49 24.42 -1.96
C LEU A 426 27.99 25.44 -2.96
N VAL A 427 28.30 25.22 -4.24
CA VAL A 427 27.98 26.14 -5.34
C VAL A 427 27.45 25.40 -6.54
N ASP A 428 26.74 26.12 -7.40
CA ASP A 428 26.21 25.60 -8.66
C ASP A 428 27.35 25.65 -9.67
N VAL A 429 27.66 24.54 -10.31
CA VAL A 429 28.75 24.48 -11.30
C VAL A 429 28.49 25.41 -12.49
N ASN A 430 27.22 25.58 -12.88
CA ASN A 430 26.82 26.35 -14.06
C ASN A 430 26.69 27.84 -13.77
N THR A 431 26.13 28.21 -12.62
CA THR A 431 25.82 29.61 -12.30
C THR A 431 26.79 30.25 -11.31
N GLY A 432 27.55 29.44 -10.57
CA GLY A 432 28.40 29.90 -9.46
C GLY A 432 27.62 30.39 -8.24
N ALA A 433 26.29 30.27 -8.24
CA ALA A 433 25.45 30.66 -7.13
C ALA A 433 25.62 29.69 -5.95
N GLU A 434 25.51 30.20 -4.73
CA GLU A 434 25.56 29.39 -3.51
C GLU A 434 24.34 28.46 -3.45
N LEU A 435 24.58 27.20 -3.06
CA LEU A 435 23.54 26.19 -2.91
C LEU A 435 23.36 25.79 -1.46
N THR A 436 22.10 25.55 -1.10
CA THR A 436 21.71 24.95 0.17
C THR A 436 20.95 23.65 -0.08
N PRO A 437 21.63 22.52 -0.33
CA PRO A 437 20.97 21.25 -0.57
C PRO A 437 20.18 20.77 0.64
N HIS A 438 19.10 20.04 0.40
CA HIS A 438 18.26 19.47 1.45
C HIS A 438 19.02 18.49 2.37
N GLN A 439 19.96 17.70 1.83
CA GLN A 439 20.74 16.73 2.59
C GLN A 439 22.24 17.06 2.53
N THR A 440 22.81 17.39 3.69
CA THR A 440 24.25 17.66 3.88
C THR A 440 24.73 16.99 5.16
N PHE A 441 25.22 15.75 5.04
CA PHE A 441 25.63 14.95 6.18
C PHE A 441 27.13 14.68 6.21
N VAL A 442 27.70 14.71 7.41
CA VAL A 442 29.06 14.26 7.72
C VAL A 442 28.95 12.93 8.43
N ARG A 443 29.31 11.84 7.76
CA ARG A 443 29.31 10.48 8.30
C ARG A 443 30.72 10.07 8.72
N LEU A 444 30.88 9.66 9.97
CA LEU A 444 32.10 9.08 10.52
C LEU A 444 31.94 7.58 10.65
N HIS A 445 32.69 6.80 9.88
CA HIS A 445 32.62 5.34 9.86
C HIS A 445 33.85 4.71 10.53
N ASN A 446 33.65 3.96 11.62
CA ASN A 446 34.72 3.27 12.33
C ASN A 446 35.23 2.08 11.52
N GLN A 447 36.49 2.12 11.11
CA GLN A 447 37.09 1.11 10.22
C GLN A 447 37.19 -0.28 10.86
N LYS A 448 37.18 -0.38 12.19
CA LYS A 448 37.35 -1.66 12.91
C LYS A 448 36.02 -2.28 13.33
N THR A 449 35.11 -1.46 13.88
CA THR A 449 33.84 -1.95 14.44
C THR A 449 32.69 -1.93 13.42
N GLY A 450 32.83 -1.17 12.33
CA GLY A 450 31.76 -0.94 11.36
C GLY A 450 30.71 0.07 11.81
N GLN A 451 30.76 0.54 13.06
CA GLN A 451 29.86 1.57 13.61
C GLN A 451 29.95 2.86 12.77
N GLU A 452 28.82 3.50 12.54
CA GLU A 452 28.75 4.79 11.87
C GLU A 452 27.97 5.80 12.70
N VAL A 453 28.42 7.06 12.66
CA VAL A 453 27.75 8.20 13.30
C VAL A 453 27.57 9.26 12.22
N VAL A 454 26.38 9.85 12.14
CA VAL A 454 26.00 10.82 11.09
C VAL A 454 25.64 12.14 11.73
N PHE A 455 26.28 13.21 11.25
CA PHE A 455 26.00 14.59 11.65
C PHE A 455 25.40 15.39 10.53
N VAL A 456 24.52 16.33 10.88
CA VAL A 456 24.02 17.34 9.94
C VAL A 456 24.99 18.50 9.92
N ALA A 457 25.41 18.92 8.72
CA ALA A 457 26.16 20.16 8.53
C ALA A 457 25.17 21.25 8.10
N GLU A 458 25.13 22.35 8.84
CA GLU A 458 24.28 23.50 8.56
C GLU A 458 25.11 24.68 8.05
N PRO A 459 24.58 25.49 7.12
CA PRO A 459 25.25 26.69 6.65
C PRO A 459 25.11 27.83 7.68
N ASP A 460 26.16 28.63 7.82
CA ASP A 460 26.11 29.88 8.59
C ASP A 460 25.45 31.03 7.79
N SER A 461 25.41 32.23 8.36
CA SER A 461 24.85 33.42 7.69
C SER A 461 25.63 33.88 6.44
N LYS A 462 26.80 33.29 6.17
CA LYS A 462 27.62 33.50 4.97
C LYS A 462 27.60 32.27 4.05
N ASN A 463 26.64 31.36 4.23
CA ASN A 463 26.49 30.12 3.47
C ASN A 463 27.74 29.21 3.51
N VAL A 464 28.50 29.26 4.60
CA VAL A 464 29.59 28.32 4.88
C VAL A 464 29.06 27.19 5.76
N TYR A 465 29.14 25.97 5.26
CA TYR A 465 28.80 24.78 6.03
C TYR A 465 29.89 24.50 7.06
N ARG A 466 29.48 24.25 8.30
CA ARG A 466 30.39 23.99 9.40
C ARG A 466 30.04 22.69 10.12
N PHE A 467 31.07 21.89 10.40
CA PHE A 467 31.01 20.76 11.29
C PHE A 467 32.14 20.85 12.32
N GLU A 468 31.79 20.78 13.60
CA GLU A 468 32.73 20.80 14.72
C GLU A 468 32.54 19.55 15.58
N LEU A 469 33.65 18.87 15.83
CA LEU A 469 33.76 17.68 16.65
C LEU A 469 34.57 18.01 17.90
N ASP A 470 33.85 18.28 18.99
CA ASP A 470 34.39 18.30 20.35
C ASP A 470 34.13 16.94 21.02
N THR A 471 35.20 16.26 21.41
CA THR A 471 35.13 14.92 22.02
C THR A 471 34.47 14.92 23.40
N SER A 472 34.43 16.05 24.10
CA SER A 472 33.79 16.19 25.41
C SER A 472 32.28 16.34 25.27
N GLU A 473 31.83 17.12 24.29
CA GLU A 473 30.40 17.40 24.06
C GLU A 473 29.69 16.25 23.34
N ARG A 474 30.37 15.65 22.35
CA ARG A 474 29.79 14.65 21.45
C ARG A 474 30.03 13.20 21.88
N LYS A 475 30.61 12.96 23.06
CA LYS A 475 30.97 11.62 23.57
C LYS A 475 29.84 10.60 23.47
N ILE A 476 28.61 11.02 23.80
CA ILE A 476 27.41 10.17 23.79
C ILE A 476 27.04 9.69 22.38
N GLU A 477 27.28 10.50 21.35
CA GLU A 477 26.91 10.21 19.96
C GLU A 477 27.78 9.07 19.37
N PHE A 478 28.95 8.84 19.97
CA PHE A 478 29.88 7.77 19.61
C PHE A 478 29.86 6.59 20.59
N ASP A 479 28.98 6.58 21.60
CA ASP A 479 28.98 5.61 22.70
C ASP A 479 30.38 5.49 23.37
N SER A 480 31.15 6.58 23.40
CA SER A 480 32.54 6.61 23.91
C SER A 480 33.51 5.66 23.18
N ALA A 481 33.17 5.18 21.99
CA ALA A 481 34.01 4.28 21.21
C ALA A 481 35.20 5.02 20.59
N SER A 482 36.40 4.77 21.09
CA SER A 482 37.63 5.31 20.50
C SER A 482 38.06 4.50 19.27
N GLY A 483 38.57 5.17 18.24
CA GLY A 483 38.97 4.50 17.00
C GLY A 483 39.38 5.42 15.87
N THR A 484 39.74 4.82 14.74
CA THR A 484 39.99 5.53 13.48
C THR A 484 38.70 5.54 12.66
N TYR A 485 38.16 6.74 12.46
CA TYR A 485 36.95 6.98 11.70
C TYR A 485 37.29 7.54 10.32
N THR A 486 36.63 7.01 9.30
CA THR A 486 36.67 7.56 7.94
C THR A 486 35.59 8.62 7.83
N LEU A 487 35.96 9.87 7.51
CA LEU A 487 35.02 10.97 7.33
C LEU A 487 34.51 11.00 5.90
N TYR A 488 33.23 10.70 5.74
CA TYR A 488 32.48 10.83 4.51
C TYR A 488 31.61 12.08 4.52
N LEU A 489 31.69 12.88 3.47
CA LEU A 489 30.75 13.95 3.20
C LEU A 489 29.69 13.43 2.21
N ILE A 490 28.43 13.49 2.62
CA ILE A 490 27.26 13.03 1.85
C ILE A 490 26.41 14.26 1.53
N ILE A 491 26.26 14.57 0.25
CA ILE A 491 25.46 15.70 -0.22
C ILE A 491 24.44 15.20 -1.23
N GLY A 492 23.17 15.54 -1.03
CA GLY A 492 22.08 15.13 -1.89
C GLY A 492 20.90 16.09 -1.81
N ASP A 493 20.15 16.16 -2.90
CA ASP A 493 18.87 16.86 -2.97
C ASP A 493 18.08 16.22 -4.10
N ALA A 494 16.76 16.29 -4.06
CA ALA A 494 15.94 15.93 -5.20
C ALA A 494 16.37 16.72 -6.45
N THR A 495 16.76 17.98 -6.30
CA THR A 495 17.19 18.86 -7.40
C THR A 495 18.67 18.73 -7.78
N LEU A 496 19.44 17.81 -7.19
CA LEU A 496 20.83 17.59 -7.59
C LEU A 496 20.96 16.41 -8.54
N LYS A 497 21.75 16.56 -9.61
CA LYS A 497 22.05 15.47 -10.55
C LYS A 497 23.09 14.49 -10.02
N ASN A 498 24.09 15.01 -9.32
CA ASN A 498 25.27 14.29 -8.87
C ASN A 498 25.26 14.18 -7.33
N PRO A 499 24.62 13.15 -6.73
CA PRO A 499 24.74 12.93 -5.31
C PRO A 499 26.20 12.65 -4.96
N ILE A 500 26.77 13.42 -4.03
CA ILE A 500 28.18 13.29 -3.66
C ILE A 500 28.30 12.40 -2.43
N LEU A 501 29.15 11.39 -2.52
CA LEU A 501 29.69 10.64 -1.39
C LEU A 501 31.20 10.69 -1.49
N TRP A 502 31.85 11.43 -0.60
CA TRP A 502 33.29 11.70 -0.68
C TRP A 502 34.00 11.37 0.62
N ASN A 503 35.03 10.53 0.57
CA ASN A 503 35.96 10.30 1.66
C ASN A 503 36.95 11.48 1.75
N VAL A 504 36.72 12.37 2.71
CA VAL A 504 37.49 13.61 2.86
C VAL A 504 38.81 13.33 3.59
N ALA A 505 38.77 12.59 4.70
CA ALA A 505 39.92 12.33 5.56
C ALA A 505 39.69 11.15 6.53
N ASP A 506 40.77 10.65 7.14
CA ASP A 506 40.68 9.77 8.30
C ASP A 506 40.94 10.57 9.59
N VAL A 507 40.03 10.46 10.56
CA VAL A 507 40.07 11.16 11.85
C VAL A 507 40.22 10.12 12.96
N VAL A 508 41.25 10.29 13.78
CA VAL A 508 41.50 9.45 14.97
C VAL A 508 40.82 10.12 16.16
N ILE A 509 39.75 9.50 16.66
CA ILE A 509 38.97 10.00 17.79
C ILE A 509 39.35 9.21 19.03
N LYS A 510 39.74 9.90 20.10
CA LYS A 510 40.09 9.29 21.39
C LYS A 510 39.26 9.92 22.51
N PHE A 511 38.47 9.10 23.18
CA PHE A 511 37.79 9.47 24.42
C PHE A 511 38.63 9.04 25.63
N PRO A 512 38.55 9.76 26.76
CA PRO A 512 39.13 9.29 28.01
C PRO A 512 38.55 7.91 28.38
N GLU A 513 39.42 6.96 28.75
CA GLU A 513 38.99 5.65 29.26
C GLU A 513 38.21 5.86 30.57
N GLU A 514 36.89 5.63 30.53
CA GLU A 514 36.12 5.43 31.75
C GLU A 514 36.34 3.98 32.22
N GLU A 515 36.58 3.81 33.52
CA GLU A 515 36.67 2.49 34.14
C GLU A 515 35.38 1.70 33.85
N ALA A 516 35.59 0.61 33.11
CA ALA A 516 34.62 -0.35 32.60
C ALA A 516 33.67 0.17 31.51
N PRO A 517 33.78 -0.33 30.25
CA PRO A 517 32.68 -0.18 29.32
C PRO A 517 31.47 -0.91 29.91
N SER A 518 30.36 -0.19 30.11
CA SER A 518 29.06 -0.84 30.00
C SER A 518 29.07 -1.44 28.61
N THR A 519 29.26 -2.75 28.54
CA THR A 519 29.27 -3.52 27.30
C THR A 519 28.01 -3.13 26.56
N VAL A 520 28.16 -2.29 25.55
CA VAL A 520 27.14 -2.02 24.54
C VAL A 520 26.70 -3.39 24.11
N LEU A 521 25.43 -3.72 24.41
CA LEU A 521 24.84 -5.04 24.24
C LEU A 521 25.34 -5.63 22.92
N SER A 522 26.29 -6.57 23.03
CA SER A 522 26.82 -7.25 21.86
C SER A 522 25.64 -7.86 21.14
N GLN A 523 25.55 -7.62 19.83
CA GLN A 523 24.51 -8.03 18.87
C GLN A 523 24.24 -9.54 18.79
N ASN A 524 24.72 -10.32 19.75
CA ASN A 524 24.63 -11.77 19.83
C ASN A 524 23.40 -12.23 20.63
N LEU A 525 22.23 -11.63 20.36
CA LEU A 525 20.96 -12.15 20.91
C LEU A 525 20.65 -13.56 20.35
N PHE A 526 21.15 -13.85 19.14
CA PHE A 526 20.86 -15.09 18.39
C PHE A 526 22.06 -16.04 18.30
N THR A 527 22.94 -16.04 19.31
CA THR A 527 24.06 -16.98 19.41
C THR A 527 23.79 -17.96 20.55
N PRO A 528 24.10 -19.26 20.40
CA PRO A 528 23.99 -20.19 21.51
C PRO A 528 24.81 -19.65 22.69
N LYS A 529 24.16 -19.49 23.84
CA LYS A 529 24.85 -19.14 25.08
C LYS A 529 25.81 -20.27 25.43
N GLN A 530 26.84 -19.94 26.19
CA GLN A 530 27.75 -20.94 26.72
C GLN A 530 26.96 -22.01 27.49
N GLU A 531 27.21 -23.28 27.17
CA GLU A 531 26.58 -24.40 27.85
C GLU A 531 26.97 -24.41 29.32
N ILE A 532 25.98 -24.47 30.21
CA ILE A 532 26.19 -24.59 31.66
C ILE A 532 26.00 -26.05 32.04
N GLN A 533 27.08 -26.70 32.48
CA GLN A 533 27.02 -28.07 32.98
C GLN A 533 26.69 -28.05 34.48
N HIS A 534 25.62 -28.74 34.88
CA HIS A 534 25.27 -28.87 36.29
C HIS A 534 26.26 -29.80 36.99
N LEU A 535 27.05 -29.26 37.92
CA LEU A 535 27.92 -30.06 38.78
C LEU A 535 27.08 -30.69 39.89
N PHE A 536 26.70 -31.95 39.70
CA PHE A 536 26.07 -32.74 40.76
C PHE A 536 27.01 -32.87 41.95
N ARG A 537 26.44 -32.94 43.16
CA ARG A 537 27.20 -33.30 44.36
C ARG A 537 27.82 -34.68 44.16
N GLU A 538 29.09 -34.84 44.52
CA GLU A 538 29.76 -36.13 44.45
C GLU A 538 29.05 -37.15 45.37
N PRO A 539 28.79 -38.39 44.89
CA PRO A 539 28.18 -39.41 45.72
C PRO A 539 29.12 -39.79 46.86
N GLU A 540 28.56 -39.96 48.06
CA GLU A 540 29.33 -40.39 49.23
C GLU A 540 29.98 -41.76 48.98
N LYS A 541 31.25 -41.90 49.37
CA LYS A 541 31.98 -43.17 49.24
C LYS A 541 31.42 -44.19 50.23
N ARG A 542 30.87 -45.30 49.72
CA ARG A 542 30.42 -46.44 50.54
C ARG A 542 31.62 -47.30 50.99
N PRO A 543 31.57 -47.91 52.18
CA PRO A 543 32.58 -48.87 52.63
C PRO A 543 32.69 -50.10 51.70
N PRO A 544 33.84 -50.80 51.67
CA PRO A 544 34.00 -52.03 50.91
C PRO A 544 33.02 -53.13 51.37
N THR A 545 32.38 -53.81 50.42
CA THR A 545 31.39 -54.88 50.70
C THR A 545 31.95 -56.02 51.55
N VAL A 546 33.25 -56.34 51.40
CA VAL A 546 33.91 -57.38 52.20
C VAL A 546 33.83 -57.03 53.69
N VAL A 547 34.12 -55.77 54.05
CA VAL A 547 34.03 -55.30 55.43
C VAL A 547 32.60 -55.45 55.94
N SER A 548 31.61 -54.98 55.17
CA SER A 548 30.20 -55.10 55.54
C SER A 548 29.78 -56.55 55.79
N ASN A 549 30.13 -57.47 54.89
CA ASN A 549 29.76 -58.88 54.99
C ASN A 549 30.41 -59.58 56.19
N THR A 550 31.69 -59.27 56.46
CA THR A 550 32.40 -59.80 57.64
C THR A 550 31.71 -59.37 58.92
N PHE A 551 31.34 -58.08 59.06
CA PHE A 551 30.63 -57.60 60.24
C PHE A 551 29.21 -58.19 60.37
N THR A 552 28.49 -58.41 59.27
CA THR A 552 27.18 -59.11 59.32
C THR A 552 27.32 -60.54 59.85
N ALA A 553 28.33 -61.29 59.42
CA ALA A 553 28.60 -62.63 59.95
C ALA A 553 28.98 -62.60 61.44
N LEU A 554 29.78 -61.61 61.85
CA LEU A 554 30.12 -61.39 63.26
C LEU A 554 28.88 -61.08 64.11
N ILE A 555 27.90 -60.32 63.60
CA ILE A 555 26.63 -60.02 64.29
C ILE A 555 25.75 -61.27 64.46
N LEU A 556 25.81 -62.24 63.55
CA LEU A 556 25.08 -63.51 63.67
C LEU A 556 25.74 -64.50 64.64
N SER A 557 27.04 -64.33 64.94
CA SER A 557 27.80 -65.25 65.79
C SER A 557 27.27 -65.39 67.23
N PRO A 558 26.79 -64.33 67.94
CA PRO A 558 26.26 -64.46 69.28
C PRO A 558 24.94 -65.25 69.33
N LEU A 559 24.16 -65.29 68.25
CA LEU A 559 22.96 -66.10 68.17
C LEU A 559 23.29 -67.60 68.19
N LEU A 560 24.33 -68.01 67.45
CA LEU A 560 24.84 -69.39 67.49
C LEU A 560 25.33 -69.73 68.91
N LEU A 561 26.09 -68.82 69.52
CA LEU A 561 26.57 -68.98 70.90
C LEU A 561 25.40 -69.15 71.89
N LEU A 562 24.32 -68.39 71.75
CA LEU A 562 23.12 -68.50 72.59
C LEU A 562 22.51 -69.90 72.50
N PHE A 563 22.32 -70.46 71.30
CA PHE A 563 21.80 -71.83 71.15
C PHE A 563 22.73 -72.87 71.76
N ALA A 564 24.05 -72.73 71.57
CA ALA A 564 25.04 -73.62 72.19
C ALA A 564 24.96 -73.58 73.73
N LEU A 565 24.79 -72.39 74.32
CA LEU A 565 24.62 -72.22 75.76
C LEU A 565 23.29 -72.79 76.26
N TRP A 566 22.18 -72.61 75.55
CA TRP A 566 20.89 -73.20 75.92
C TRP A 566 20.93 -74.73 75.98
N ILE A 567 21.56 -75.36 74.98
CA ILE A 567 21.77 -76.80 74.96
C ILE A 567 22.63 -77.23 76.16
N ARG A 568 23.70 -76.48 76.46
CA ARG A 568 24.60 -76.77 77.59
C ARG A 568 23.93 -76.61 78.96
N ILE A 569 23.04 -75.63 79.11
CA ILE A 569 22.26 -75.40 80.35
C ILE A 569 21.15 -76.44 80.50
N GLY A 570 20.68 -77.04 79.41
CA GLY A 570 19.58 -78.01 79.40
C GLY A 570 18.19 -77.37 79.28
N ALA A 571 18.10 -76.16 78.72
CA ALA A 571 16.81 -75.52 78.45
C ALA A 571 16.02 -76.34 77.42
N ASN A 572 14.87 -76.87 77.82
CA ASN A 572 14.02 -77.71 76.97
C ASN A 572 12.57 -77.18 76.93
N VAL A 573 11.82 -77.65 75.94
CA VAL A 573 10.42 -77.26 75.71
C VAL A 573 9.48 -78.40 76.14
N SER A 574 9.73 -79.01 77.32
CA SER A 574 9.00 -80.20 77.77
C SER A 574 7.55 -79.94 78.17
N ASN A 575 7.21 -78.70 78.58
CA ASN A 575 5.87 -78.35 79.08
C ASN A 575 4.94 -77.78 77.99
N PHE A 576 5.24 -78.06 76.71
CA PHE A 576 4.44 -77.59 75.59
C PHE A 576 3.24 -78.50 75.34
N THR A 577 2.09 -78.13 75.93
CA THR A 577 0.83 -78.82 75.66
C THR A 577 0.20 -78.28 74.37
N PHE A 578 -0.23 -79.18 73.47
CA PHE A 578 -0.95 -78.87 72.22
C PHE A 578 -2.39 -78.39 72.46
N ALA A 579 -2.57 -77.40 73.34
CA ALA A 579 -3.84 -76.72 73.52
C ALA A 579 -4.04 -75.70 72.38
N PRO A 580 -5.29 -75.49 71.92
CA PRO A 580 -5.57 -74.52 70.86
C PRO A 580 -5.04 -73.12 71.16
N SER A 581 -5.20 -72.64 72.40
CA SER A 581 -4.71 -71.32 72.82
C SER A 581 -3.19 -71.19 72.73
N THR A 582 -2.43 -72.23 73.10
CA THR A 582 -0.96 -72.24 73.00
C THR A 582 -0.49 -72.16 71.56
N ILE A 583 -1.08 -72.96 70.67
CA ILE A 583 -0.70 -72.98 69.24
C ILE A 583 -1.04 -71.64 68.59
N ILE A 584 -2.28 -71.14 68.79
CA ILE A 584 -2.72 -69.87 68.20
C ILE A 584 -1.90 -68.69 68.74
N PHE A 585 -1.51 -68.71 70.02
CA PHE A 585 -0.64 -67.67 70.57
C PHE A 585 0.74 -67.66 69.91
N HIS A 586 1.44 -68.80 69.85
CA HIS A 586 2.77 -68.86 69.24
C HIS A 586 2.73 -68.60 67.73
N LEU A 587 1.72 -69.10 67.02
CA LEU A 587 1.54 -68.84 65.60
C LEU A 587 1.22 -67.37 65.34
N GLY A 588 0.35 -66.76 66.15
CA GLY A 588 0.02 -65.33 66.09
C GLY A 588 1.23 -64.46 66.38
N HIS A 589 2.06 -64.82 67.37
CA HIS A 589 3.30 -64.11 67.66
C HIS A 589 4.33 -64.23 66.53
N ALA A 590 4.53 -65.43 65.97
CA ALA A 590 5.38 -65.63 64.80
C ALA A 590 4.85 -64.85 63.57
N ALA A 591 3.54 -64.81 63.36
CA ALA A 591 2.91 -64.04 62.29
C ALA A 591 3.10 -62.53 62.48
N MET A 592 3.06 -62.01 63.70
CA MET A 592 3.37 -60.61 63.98
C MET A 592 4.84 -60.27 63.70
N LEU A 593 5.79 -61.13 64.10
CA LEU A 593 7.22 -60.94 63.76
C LEU A 593 7.46 -61.02 62.25
N GLY A 594 6.80 -61.98 61.58
CA GLY A 594 6.80 -62.08 60.12
C GLY A 594 6.24 -60.81 59.49
N LEU A 595 5.11 -60.28 59.99
CA LEU A 595 4.53 -59.02 59.52
C LEU A 595 5.50 -57.86 59.68
N MET A 596 6.32 -57.80 60.74
CA MET A 596 7.36 -56.77 60.86
C MET A 596 8.44 -56.88 59.78
N TYR A 597 8.79 -58.09 59.35
CA TYR A 597 9.67 -58.30 58.19
C TYR A 597 9.01 -57.87 56.87
N VAL A 598 7.72 -58.19 56.66
CA VAL A 598 6.99 -57.75 55.46
C VAL A 598 6.79 -56.22 55.47
N TYR A 599 6.65 -55.60 56.64
CA TYR A 599 6.69 -54.14 56.79
C TYR A 599 8.03 -53.55 56.35
N TRP A 600 9.14 -54.13 56.80
CA TRP A 600 10.47 -53.66 56.41
C TRP A 600 10.71 -53.75 54.89
N THR A 601 10.10 -54.74 54.22
CA THR A 601 10.35 -55.00 52.80
C THR A 601 9.35 -54.36 51.85
N GLN A 602 8.06 -54.25 52.22
CA GLN A 602 6.99 -53.90 51.25
C GLN A 602 5.86 -53.04 51.80
N LEU A 603 5.33 -53.30 53.01
CA LEU A 603 4.11 -52.63 53.47
C LEU A 603 4.37 -51.19 53.92
N ASN A 604 3.40 -50.30 53.68
CA ASN A 604 3.39 -49.00 54.33
C ASN A 604 2.86 -49.09 55.77
N MET A 605 3.11 -48.03 56.55
CA MET A 605 2.78 -47.98 57.98
C MET A 605 1.29 -48.27 58.27
N PHE A 606 0.36 -47.72 57.48
CA PHE A 606 -1.08 -47.90 57.72
C PHE A 606 -1.55 -49.33 57.45
N GLN A 607 -1.04 -49.97 56.40
CA GLN A 607 -1.33 -51.38 56.11
C GLN A 607 -0.80 -52.27 57.23
N THR A 608 0.44 -52.06 57.65
CA THR A 608 1.05 -52.80 58.76
C THR A 608 0.24 -52.65 60.03
N LEU A 609 -0.16 -51.43 60.40
CA LEU A 609 -0.99 -51.20 61.60
C LEU A 609 -2.34 -51.91 61.51
N LYS A 610 -2.99 -51.93 60.34
CA LYS A 610 -4.25 -52.67 60.15
C LYS A 610 -4.07 -54.18 60.37
N TYR A 611 -3.09 -54.80 59.73
CA TYR A 611 -2.84 -56.23 59.90
C TYR A 611 -2.36 -56.55 61.32
N LEU A 612 -1.53 -55.68 61.91
CA LEU A 612 -1.04 -55.82 63.28
C LEU A 612 -2.17 -55.69 64.29
N ALA A 613 -3.15 -54.80 64.10
CA ALA A 613 -4.31 -54.70 64.98
C ALA A 613 -5.15 -55.98 64.97
N VAL A 614 -5.35 -56.58 63.80
CA VAL A 614 -6.08 -57.86 63.67
C VAL A 614 -5.29 -59.01 64.29
N LEU A 615 -4.04 -59.22 63.88
CA LEU A 615 -3.18 -60.28 64.42
C LEU A 615 -2.94 -60.11 65.92
N GLY A 616 -2.76 -58.86 66.38
CA GLY A 616 -2.56 -58.49 67.77
C GLY A 616 -3.78 -58.80 68.62
N SER A 617 -4.99 -58.48 68.14
CA SER A 617 -6.24 -58.82 68.84
C SER A 617 -6.41 -60.34 69.01
N VAL A 618 -6.16 -61.11 67.94
CA VAL A 618 -6.23 -62.58 67.98
C VAL A 618 -5.17 -63.15 68.94
N THR A 619 -3.93 -62.68 68.84
CA THR A 619 -2.82 -63.14 69.69
C THR A 619 -3.06 -62.77 71.15
N PHE A 620 -3.64 -61.59 71.43
CA PHE A 620 -3.99 -61.14 72.77
C PHE A 620 -5.00 -62.07 73.45
N LEU A 621 -6.10 -62.41 72.77
CA LEU A 621 -7.12 -63.30 73.32
C LEU A 621 -6.58 -64.71 73.57
N ALA A 622 -5.82 -65.26 72.60
CA ALA A 622 -5.19 -66.57 72.74
C ALA A 622 -4.15 -66.58 73.89
N GLY A 623 -3.33 -65.54 73.97
CA GLY A 623 -2.35 -65.33 75.02
C GLY A 623 -2.98 -65.21 76.41
N ASN A 624 -4.06 -64.45 76.55
CA ASN A 624 -4.78 -64.31 77.82
C ASN A 624 -5.26 -65.68 78.33
N ARG A 625 -5.87 -66.50 77.46
CA ARG A 625 -6.33 -67.84 77.82
C ARG A 625 -5.17 -68.79 78.15
N MET A 626 -4.11 -68.77 77.34
CA MET A 626 -2.90 -69.59 77.55
C MET A 626 -2.23 -69.24 78.89
N LEU A 627 -2.03 -67.95 79.16
CA LEU A 627 -1.39 -67.46 80.38
C LEU A 627 -2.21 -67.79 81.62
N ALA A 628 -3.55 -67.69 81.56
CA ALA A 628 -4.43 -68.13 82.64
C ALA A 628 -4.27 -69.64 82.93
N GLN A 629 -4.22 -70.49 81.90
CA GLN A 629 -4.02 -71.93 82.07
C GLN A 629 -2.62 -72.27 82.64
N GLN A 630 -1.58 -71.54 82.21
CA GLN A 630 -0.24 -71.71 82.76
C GLN A 630 -0.13 -71.18 84.20
N ALA A 631 -0.89 -70.13 84.55
CA ALA A 631 -0.96 -69.63 85.92
C ALA A 631 -1.64 -70.61 86.87
N VAL A 632 -2.65 -71.38 86.41
CA VAL A 632 -3.28 -72.45 87.22
C VAL A 632 -2.30 -73.59 87.55
N LYS A 633 -1.28 -73.81 86.71
CA LYS A 633 -0.24 -74.84 86.93
C LYS A 633 0.92 -74.35 87.84
N ARG A 634 0.99 -73.05 88.12
CA ARG A 634 1.92 -72.46 89.09
C ARG A 634 1.27 -72.46 90.46
#